data_AF-I2GI29-F1
#
_entry.id   AF-I2GI29-F1
#
_cell.length_a   1.000
_cell.length_b   1.000
_cell.length_c   1.000
_cell.angle_alpha   90.00
_cell.angle_beta   90.00
_cell.angle_gamma   90.00
#
_symmetry.space_group_name_H-M   'P 1'
#
loop_
_entity.id
_entity.type
_entity.pdbx_description
1 polymer ?
#
loop_
_entity_poly.entity_id
_entity_poly.type
_entity_poly.pdbx_seq_one_letter_code
_entity_poly.pdbx_strand_id
1 'polypeptide(L)'
;MQLDDLKTITEPKPLSQLTQQQLKELQTALKFLGYPVGKIDGLLGPRTRTAWAEYKTDVFEGNPDLIGPQSIAVLLSKVDRSVNNPDFSTKEGTLAAIVNECRFQGLTLSPQIAYVLATVEWETAKTFKPVREAFWLSEEWRRKNLRYYPYYGRGYVQLTWKFNYENYSELLDLDLVKNPDLALEPDTALFILVHGFRTGNFTGRKITDYINEVKTDLVGARRCINGTDHDNDIAHLAQKYLVMVPDNQLVAVSFN
;
A
#
# COMPACT_ATOMS: atom_id res chain seq x y z
N MET A 1 -13.76 -2.81 -3.01
CA MET A 1 -13.36 -3.92 -3.91
C MET A 1 -14.56 -4.84 -4.11
N GLN A 2 -14.90 -5.16 -5.36
CA GLN A 2 -15.97 -6.10 -5.70
C GLN A 2 -15.36 -7.51 -5.85
N LEU A 3 -15.88 -8.48 -5.09
CA LEU A 3 -15.38 -9.87 -5.04
C LEU A 3 -16.56 -10.86 -5.03
N ASP A 4 -17.54 -10.62 -5.90
CA ASP A 4 -18.82 -11.30 -5.86
C ASP A 4 -18.76 -12.68 -6.52
N ASP A 5 -17.94 -12.86 -7.54
CA ASP A 5 -17.76 -14.15 -8.21
C ASP A 5 -17.04 -15.17 -7.31
N LEU A 6 -16.10 -14.75 -6.48
CA LEU A 6 -15.45 -15.60 -5.48
C LEU A 6 -16.46 -16.10 -4.43
N LYS A 7 -17.40 -15.25 -4.00
CA LYS A 7 -18.43 -15.64 -3.01
C LYS A 7 -19.36 -16.75 -3.50
N THR A 8 -19.43 -16.98 -4.82
CA THR A 8 -20.23 -18.08 -5.39
C THR A 8 -19.63 -19.47 -5.17
N ILE A 9 -18.38 -19.57 -4.70
CA ILE A 9 -17.71 -20.85 -4.43
C ILE A 9 -18.23 -21.42 -3.10
N THR A 10 -19.11 -22.41 -3.18
CA THR A 10 -19.74 -23.05 -2.01
C THR A 10 -19.01 -24.29 -1.50
N GLU A 11 -18.12 -24.86 -2.31
CA GLU A 11 -17.36 -26.07 -1.97
C GLU A 11 -15.87 -25.91 -2.36
N PRO A 12 -14.93 -26.54 -1.61
CA PRO A 12 -13.53 -26.54 -1.98
C PRO A 12 -13.30 -27.11 -3.38
N LYS A 13 -12.55 -26.39 -4.21
CA LYS A 13 -12.19 -26.85 -5.56
C LYS A 13 -10.76 -26.44 -5.94
N PRO A 14 -10.12 -27.16 -6.88
CA PRO A 14 -8.83 -26.77 -7.41
C PRO A 14 -8.85 -25.38 -8.03
N LEU A 15 -7.78 -24.60 -7.86
CA LEU A 15 -7.63 -23.28 -8.49
C LEU A 15 -7.83 -23.33 -10.02
N SER A 16 -7.46 -24.44 -10.66
CA SER A 16 -7.61 -24.64 -12.11
C SER A 16 -9.06 -24.75 -12.60
N GLN A 17 -10.01 -24.88 -11.68
CA GLN A 17 -11.44 -24.91 -11.98
C GLN A 17 -12.13 -23.55 -11.76
N LEU A 18 -11.37 -22.52 -11.35
CA LEU A 18 -11.90 -21.17 -11.25
C LEU A 18 -12.19 -20.58 -12.63
N THR A 19 -13.27 -19.81 -12.73
CA THR A 19 -13.53 -19.01 -13.93
C THR A 19 -12.49 -17.91 -14.09
N GLN A 20 -12.38 -17.33 -15.29
CA GLN A 20 -11.49 -16.19 -15.52
C GLN A 20 -11.81 -15.02 -14.56
N GLN A 21 -13.09 -14.78 -14.30
CA GLN A 21 -13.51 -13.70 -13.41
C GLN A 21 -13.18 -13.99 -11.94
N GLN A 22 -13.41 -15.21 -11.46
CA GLN A 22 -12.97 -15.65 -10.12
C GLN A 22 -11.45 -15.52 -9.94
N LEU A 23 -10.68 -15.85 -10.98
CA LEU A 23 -9.23 -15.68 -10.97
C LEU A 23 -8.82 -14.20 -10.93
N LYS A 24 -9.50 -13.31 -11.67
CA LYS A 24 -9.24 -11.86 -11.58
C LYS A 24 -9.50 -11.35 -10.18
N GLU A 25 -10.65 -11.69 -9.60
CA GLU A 25 -10.98 -11.30 -8.23
C GLU A 25 -9.95 -11.82 -7.21
N LEU A 26 -9.52 -13.07 -7.34
CA LEU A 26 -8.46 -13.64 -6.49
C LEU A 26 -7.13 -12.89 -6.66
N GLN A 27 -6.74 -12.63 -7.92
CA GLN A 27 -5.53 -11.87 -8.22
C GLN A 27 -5.61 -10.45 -7.62
N THR A 28 -6.73 -9.75 -7.77
CA THR A 28 -6.96 -8.41 -7.20
C THR A 28 -6.82 -8.42 -5.68
N ALA A 29 -7.51 -9.35 -5.00
CA ALA A 29 -7.46 -9.46 -3.55
C ALA A 29 -6.04 -9.77 -3.04
N LEU A 30 -5.35 -10.72 -3.66
CA LEU A 30 -3.98 -11.07 -3.30
C LEU A 30 -3.00 -9.91 -3.55
N LYS A 31 -3.12 -9.22 -4.70
CA LYS A 31 -2.30 -8.04 -5.03
C LYS A 31 -2.53 -6.91 -4.03
N PHE A 32 -3.78 -6.71 -3.61
CA PHE A 32 -4.16 -5.71 -2.63
C PHE A 32 -3.52 -6.02 -1.27
N LEU A 33 -3.49 -7.30 -0.88
CA LEU A 33 -2.78 -7.78 0.29
C LEU A 33 -1.26 -7.88 0.10
N GLY A 34 -0.71 -7.37 -1.00
CA GLY A 34 0.73 -7.29 -1.25
C GLY A 34 1.40 -8.55 -1.79
N TYR A 35 0.63 -9.61 -2.12
CA TYR A 35 1.18 -10.83 -2.71
C TYR A 35 1.45 -10.66 -4.21
N PRO A 36 2.57 -11.22 -4.74
CA PRO A 36 3.07 -10.90 -6.07
C PRO A 36 2.38 -11.71 -7.19
N VAL A 37 1.10 -11.45 -7.45
CA VAL A 37 0.33 -12.16 -8.50
C VAL A 37 0.76 -11.81 -9.94
N GLY A 38 1.44 -10.68 -10.14
CA GLY A 38 1.73 -10.12 -11.46
C GLY A 38 0.57 -9.29 -12.02
N LYS A 39 0.19 -9.55 -13.27
CA LYS A 39 -0.92 -8.86 -13.94
C LYS A 39 -2.25 -9.47 -13.48
N ILE A 40 -3.28 -8.64 -13.31
CA ILE A 40 -4.64 -9.11 -13.08
C ILE A 40 -5.25 -9.41 -14.46
N ASP A 41 -5.16 -10.66 -14.89
CA ASP A 41 -5.56 -11.12 -16.23
C ASP A 41 -6.56 -12.29 -16.22
N GLY A 42 -6.82 -12.87 -15.04
CA GLY A 42 -7.68 -14.03 -14.87
C GLY A 42 -7.05 -15.34 -15.36
N LEU A 43 -5.72 -15.38 -15.52
CA LEU A 43 -4.98 -16.58 -15.92
C LEU A 43 -4.27 -17.21 -14.72
N LEU A 44 -4.38 -18.52 -14.58
CA LEU A 44 -3.73 -19.26 -13.50
C LEU A 44 -2.27 -19.59 -13.85
N GLY A 45 -1.40 -18.59 -13.73
CA GLY A 45 0.05 -18.73 -13.91
C GLY A 45 0.81 -19.12 -12.63
N PRO A 46 2.13 -19.39 -12.72
CA PRO A 46 2.98 -19.71 -11.57
C PRO A 46 2.97 -18.62 -10.49
N ARG A 47 2.89 -17.34 -10.88
CA ARG A 47 2.82 -16.21 -9.94
C ARG A 47 1.54 -16.21 -9.11
N THR A 48 0.39 -16.46 -9.74
CA THR A 48 -0.90 -16.56 -9.03
C THR A 48 -0.92 -17.75 -8.06
N ARG A 49 -0.38 -18.90 -8.48
CA ARG A 49 -0.28 -20.08 -7.60
C ARG A 49 0.64 -19.82 -6.41
N THR A 50 1.80 -19.22 -6.65
CA THR A 50 2.77 -18.88 -5.60
C THR A 50 2.17 -17.89 -4.61
N ALA A 51 1.57 -16.80 -5.11
CA ALA A 51 0.91 -15.79 -4.29
C ALA A 51 -0.22 -16.39 -3.41
N TRP A 52 -1.01 -17.31 -3.96
CA TRP A 52 -2.04 -18.01 -3.18
C TRP A 52 -1.44 -18.95 -2.13
N ALA A 53 -0.39 -19.70 -2.47
CA ALA A 53 0.29 -20.60 -1.53
C ALA A 53 0.95 -19.81 -0.38
N GLU A 54 1.58 -18.68 -0.68
CA GLU A 54 2.10 -17.74 0.31
C GLU A 54 0.98 -17.22 1.22
N TYR A 55 -0.13 -16.72 0.64
CA TYR A 55 -1.29 -16.28 1.42
C TYR A 55 -1.85 -17.37 2.34
N LYS A 56 -1.96 -18.61 1.83
CA LYS A 56 -2.40 -19.75 2.63
C LYS A 56 -1.45 -20.01 3.80
N THR A 57 -0.14 -19.93 3.58
CA THR A 57 0.87 -20.10 4.64
C THR A 57 0.77 -18.99 5.70
N ASP A 58 0.63 -17.75 5.25
CA ASP A 58 0.69 -16.58 6.12
C ASP A 58 -0.61 -16.33 6.90
N VAL A 59 -1.77 -16.72 6.34
CA VAL A 59 -3.09 -16.26 6.84
C VAL A 59 -4.07 -17.40 7.13
N PHE A 60 -4.07 -18.47 6.33
CA PHE A 60 -5.06 -19.54 6.47
C PHE A 60 -4.48 -20.88 6.01
N GLU A 61 -3.78 -21.56 6.91
CA GLU A 61 -3.03 -22.79 6.62
C GLU A 61 -3.94 -23.88 6.01
N GLY A 62 -3.39 -24.69 5.10
CA GLY A 62 -4.06 -25.82 4.46
C GLY A 62 -3.62 -26.04 3.02
N ASN A 63 -4.29 -26.95 2.30
CA ASN A 63 -3.88 -27.31 0.94
C ASN A 63 -3.88 -26.10 -0.02
N PRO A 64 -2.71 -25.68 -0.55
CA PRO A 64 -2.60 -24.52 -1.43
C PRO A 64 -3.15 -24.77 -2.85
N ASP A 65 -3.44 -26.01 -3.24
CA ASP A 65 -4.07 -26.27 -4.54
C ASP A 65 -5.58 -26.00 -4.53
N LEU A 66 -6.17 -25.88 -3.34
CA LEU A 66 -7.60 -25.70 -3.15
C LEU A 66 -7.95 -24.29 -2.69
N ILE A 67 -9.11 -23.83 -3.16
CA ILE A 67 -9.81 -22.67 -2.66
C ILE A 67 -11.23 -23.09 -2.28
N GLY A 68 -11.69 -22.61 -1.12
CA GLY A 68 -13.01 -22.93 -0.59
C GLY A 68 -13.60 -21.80 0.25
N PRO A 69 -14.87 -21.93 0.66
CA PRO A 69 -15.63 -20.84 1.30
C PRO A 69 -14.95 -20.30 2.57
N GLN A 70 -14.27 -21.13 3.35
CA GLN A 70 -13.56 -20.68 4.56
C GLN A 70 -12.36 -19.79 4.22
N SER A 71 -11.51 -20.22 3.26
CA SER A 71 -10.37 -19.42 2.81
C SER A 71 -10.79 -18.10 2.16
N ILE A 72 -11.94 -18.11 1.47
CA ILE A 72 -12.54 -16.92 0.86
C ILE A 72 -13.08 -15.99 1.95
N ALA A 73 -13.78 -16.50 2.97
CA ALA A 73 -14.27 -15.67 4.07
C ALA A 73 -13.13 -14.95 4.81
N VAL A 74 -12.01 -15.65 5.06
CA VAL A 74 -10.82 -15.03 5.66
C VAL A 74 -10.22 -13.99 4.69
N LEU A 75 -10.12 -14.29 3.39
CA LEU A 75 -9.60 -13.36 2.39
C LEU A 75 -10.44 -12.07 2.35
N LEU A 76 -11.76 -12.20 2.32
CA LEU A 76 -12.72 -11.09 2.35
C LEU A 76 -12.52 -10.22 3.61
N SER A 77 -12.35 -10.84 4.78
CA SER A 77 -12.11 -10.10 6.02
C SER A 77 -10.79 -9.31 6.02
N LYS A 78 -9.78 -9.79 5.29
CA LYS A 78 -8.46 -9.14 5.20
C LYS A 78 -8.44 -8.00 4.21
N VAL A 79 -9.31 -8.00 3.20
CA VAL A 79 -9.43 -6.90 2.22
C VAL A 79 -10.52 -5.90 2.60
N ASP A 80 -11.31 -6.18 3.65
CA ASP A 80 -12.34 -5.28 4.13
C ASP A 80 -11.72 -4.10 4.89
N ARG A 81 -11.73 -2.94 4.24
CA ARG A 81 -11.28 -1.67 4.82
C ARG A 81 -12.40 -0.91 5.52
N SER A 82 -13.67 -1.35 5.41
CA SER A 82 -14.83 -0.59 5.92
C SER A 82 -14.87 -0.47 7.44
N VAL A 83 -14.14 -1.36 8.13
CA VAL A 83 -14.03 -1.37 9.59
C VAL A 83 -13.20 -0.20 10.12
N ASN A 84 -12.35 0.41 9.29
CA ASN A 84 -11.49 1.52 9.68
C ASN A 84 -12.06 2.86 9.18
N ASN A 85 -12.39 3.76 10.10
CA ASN A 85 -12.78 5.13 9.78
C ASN A 85 -11.74 6.12 10.35
N PRO A 86 -10.59 6.32 9.65
CA PRO A 86 -9.52 7.19 10.12
C PRO A 86 -9.95 8.67 10.22
N ASP A 87 -9.50 9.35 11.27
CA ASP A 87 -9.67 10.81 11.41
C ASP A 87 -8.52 11.54 10.72
N PHE A 88 -8.81 12.23 9.62
CA PHE A 88 -7.85 13.07 8.89
C PHE A 88 -8.00 14.57 9.21
N SER A 89 -8.86 14.95 10.16
CA SER A 89 -9.07 16.36 10.52
C SER A 89 -7.93 16.93 11.37
N THR A 90 -7.20 16.07 12.07
CA THR A 90 -6.06 16.40 12.93
C THR A 90 -4.77 15.74 12.43
N LYS A 91 -3.62 16.31 12.81
CA LYS A 91 -2.32 15.72 12.49
C LYS A 91 -2.14 14.39 13.23
N GLU A 92 -2.57 14.35 14.48
CA GLU A 92 -2.51 13.18 15.38
C GLU A 92 -3.38 12.05 14.85
N GLY A 93 -4.60 12.36 14.38
CA GLY A 93 -5.48 11.40 13.72
C GLY A 93 -4.84 10.81 12.45
N THR A 94 -4.20 11.67 11.64
CA THR A 94 -3.50 11.21 10.42
C THR A 94 -2.30 10.32 10.75
N LEU A 95 -1.51 10.68 11.77
CA LEU A 95 -0.39 9.86 12.23
C LEU A 95 -0.88 8.48 12.70
N ALA A 96 -1.95 8.43 13.49
CA ALA A 96 -2.57 7.18 13.92
C ALA A 96 -3.10 6.36 12.74
N ALA A 97 -3.70 7.01 11.73
CA ALA A 97 -4.15 6.36 10.51
C ALA A 97 -2.98 5.70 9.74
N ILE A 98 -1.84 6.37 9.62
CA ILE A 98 -0.64 5.81 8.98
C ILE A 98 -0.12 4.58 9.73
N VAL A 99 -0.03 4.65 11.06
CA VAL A 99 0.41 3.51 11.89
C VAL A 99 -0.54 2.32 11.72
N ASN A 100 -1.85 2.57 11.76
CA ASN A 100 -2.87 1.54 11.62
C ASN A 100 -2.84 0.92 10.21
N GLU A 101 -2.71 1.71 9.16
CA GLU A 101 -2.61 1.20 7.79
C GLU A 101 -1.32 0.39 7.60
N CYS A 102 -0.18 0.83 8.15
CA CYS A 102 1.05 0.05 8.15
C CYS A 102 0.83 -1.35 8.71
N ARG A 103 0.24 -1.43 9.92
CA ARG A 103 -0.06 -2.70 10.59
C ARG A 103 -1.06 -3.54 9.81
N PHE A 104 -2.13 -2.92 9.29
CA PHE A 104 -3.14 -3.58 8.47
C PHE A 104 -2.53 -4.22 7.22
N GLN A 105 -1.62 -3.52 6.57
CA GLN A 105 -0.87 -4.04 5.43
C GLN A 105 0.43 -4.80 5.84
N GLY A 106 0.57 -5.25 7.09
CA GLY A 106 1.66 -6.15 7.48
C GLY A 106 3.05 -5.52 7.61
N LEU A 107 3.15 -4.18 7.68
CA LEU A 107 4.36 -3.48 8.15
C LEU A 107 4.26 -3.32 9.67
N THR A 108 4.74 -4.32 10.40
CA THR A 108 4.53 -4.44 11.85
C THR A 108 5.71 -3.97 12.69
N LEU A 109 6.92 -3.90 12.12
CA LEU A 109 8.12 -3.49 12.85
C LEU A 109 8.13 -1.98 13.09
N SER A 110 8.43 -1.54 14.32
CA SER A 110 8.47 -0.11 14.64
C SER A 110 9.44 0.68 13.74
N PRO A 111 10.63 0.17 13.37
CA PRO A 111 11.48 0.85 12.39
C PRO A 111 10.87 1.02 11.00
N GLN A 112 10.02 0.10 10.54
CA GLN A 112 9.32 0.24 9.27
C GLN A 112 8.30 1.38 9.36
N ILE A 113 7.45 1.34 10.38
CA ILE A 113 6.40 2.33 10.62
C ILE A 113 7.01 3.73 10.81
N ALA A 114 8.06 3.84 11.63
CA ALA A 114 8.78 5.08 11.87
C ALA A 114 9.34 5.69 10.58
N TYR A 115 9.85 4.85 9.67
CA TYR A 115 10.36 5.31 8.39
C TYR A 115 9.25 5.80 7.44
N VAL A 116 8.09 5.13 7.44
CA VAL A 116 6.91 5.59 6.70
C VAL A 116 6.47 6.97 7.21
N LEU A 117 6.36 7.16 8.53
CA LEU A 117 5.99 8.45 9.14
C LEU A 117 6.99 9.56 8.79
N ALA A 118 8.29 9.28 8.87
CA ALA A 118 9.35 10.22 8.50
C ALA A 118 9.27 10.64 7.03
N THR A 119 8.96 9.69 6.15
CA THR A 119 8.74 9.97 4.73
C THR A 119 7.55 10.91 4.54
N VAL A 120 6.42 10.66 5.20
CA VAL A 120 5.26 11.55 5.10
C VAL A 120 5.57 12.94 5.64
N GLU A 121 6.27 13.05 6.78
CA GLU A 121 6.70 14.35 7.31
C GLU A 121 7.52 15.12 6.28
N TRP A 122 8.48 14.45 5.65
CA TRP A 122 9.36 15.05 4.64
C TRP A 122 8.57 15.53 3.40
N GLU A 123 7.82 14.61 2.78
CA GLU A 123 7.14 14.84 1.50
C GLU A 123 5.97 15.83 1.62
N THR A 124 5.42 16.02 2.83
CA THR A 124 4.28 16.94 3.08
C THR A 124 4.67 18.23 3.78
N ALA A 125 5.97 18.53 3.91
CA ALA A 125 6.48 19.68 4.68
C ALA A 125 5.89 19.75 6.10
N LYS A 126 5.85 18.61 6.79
CA LYS A 126 5.36 18.41 8.17
C LYS A 126 3.87 18.60 8.40
N THR A 127 3.10 18.86 7.35
CA THR A 127 1.65 19.10 7.44
C THR A 127 0.85 17.83 7.65
N PHE A 128 1.38 16.66 7.22
CA PHE A 128 0.64 15.40 7.19
C PHE A 128 -0.66 15.50 6.39
N LYS A 129 -0.68 16.35 5.36
CA LYS A 129 -1.78 16.42 4.39
C LYS A 129 -1.29 15.91 3.04
N PRO A 130 -2.10 15.15 2.29
CA PRO A 130 -1.79 14.84 0.89
C PRO A 130 -1.53 16.13 0.12
N VAL A 131 -0.38 16.24 -0.54
CA VAL A 131 0.00 17.45 -1.26
C VAL A 131 0.14 17.20 -2.76
N ARG A 132 -0.05 18.29 -3.49
CA ARG A 132 0.17 18.34 -4.93
C ARG A 132 1.59 18.83 -5.20
N GLU A 133 2.28 18.21 -6.15
CA GLU A 133 3.61 18.67 -6.58
C GLU A 133 3.56 20.13 -7.02
N ALA A 134 4.42 20.97 -6.44
CA ALA A 134 4.42 22.42 -6.64
C ALA A 134 3.02 23.05 -6.40
N PHE A 135 2.36 22.73 -5.28
CA PHE A 135 1.01 23.21 -4.95
C PHE A 135 0.85 24.74 -4.99
N TRP A 136 1.94 25.50 -4.84
CA TRP A 136 1.97 26.96 -4.94
C TRP A 136 1.97 27.51 -6.38
N LEU A 137 2.07 26.65 -7.41
CA LEU A 137 2.07 27.03 -8.82
C LEU A 137 0.74 26.70 -9.51
N SER A 138 0.44 27.42 -10.58
CA SER A 138 -0.79 27.21 -11.35
C SER A 138 -0.81 25.86 -12.08
N GLU A 139 -2.01 25.37 -12.37
CA GLU A 139 -2.18 24.14 -13.15
C GLU A 139 -1.58 24.26 -14.56
N GLU A 140 -1.68 25.45 -15.16
CA GLU A 140 -1.04 25.73 -16.44
C GLU A 140 0.48 25.64 -16.37
N TRP A 141 1.08 26.10 -15.27
CA TRP A 141 2.50 25.94 -15.05
C TRP A 141 2.88 24.46 -14.99
N ARG A 142 2.15 23.64 -14.23
CA ARG A 142 2.40 22.18 -14.16
C ARG A 142 2.31 21.53 -15.54
N ARG A 143 1.27 21.87 -16.30
CA ARG A 143 1.07 21.37 -17.67
C ARG A 143 2.24 21.69 -18.60
N LYS A 144 2.88 22.84 -18.42
CA LYS A 144 4.01 23.30 -19.25
C LYS A 144 5.36 22.76 -18.78
N ASN A 145 5.52 22.49 -17.49
CA ASN A 145 6.85 22.24 -16.89
C ASN A 145 7.05 20.82 -16.36
N LEU A 146 5.98 20.08 -16.03
CA LEU A 146 6.10 18.73 -15.47
C LEU A 146 6.04 17.68 -16.57
N ARG A 147 7.13 16.92 -16.69
CA ARG A 147 7.34 15.89 -17.72
C ARG A 147 6.21 14.86 -17.81
N TYR A 148 5.59 14.54 -16.69
CA TYR A 148 4.60 13.48 -16.54
C TYR A 148 3.18 14.03 -16.37
N TYR A 149 2.91 15.30 -16.67
CA TYR A 149 1.56 15.84 -16.65
C TYR A 149 0.58 14.98 -17.50
N PRO A 150 -0.65 14.70 -17.03
CA PRO A 150 -1.28 15.16 -15.78
C PRO A 150 -0.93 14.31 -14.54
N TYR A 151 -0.14 13.26 -14.70
CA TYR A 151 0.28 12.29 -13.67
C TYR A 151 1.52 12.75 -12.88
N TYR A 152 1.49 14.01 -12.44
CA TYR A 152 2.46 14.57 -11.51
C TYR A 152 2.18 14.20 -10.05
N GLY A 153 3.14 14.47 -9.17
CA GLY A 153 3.13 14.06 -7.77
C GLY A 153 1.86 14.44 -7.02
N ARG A 154 1.21 13.43 -6.44
CA ARG A 154 0.07 13.59 -5.51
C ARG A 154 0.18 12.65 -4.33
N GLY A 155 -0.52 12.99 -3.25
CA GLY A 155 -0.62 12.14 -2.07
C GLY A 155 0.51 12.35 -1.08
N TYR A 156 0.61 11.44 -0.10
CA TYR A 156 1.65 11.47 0.93
C TYR A 156 3.06 11.17 0.43
N VAL A 157 3.18 10.59 -0.77
CA VAL A 157 4.44 10.05 -1.31
C VAL A 157 4.78 10.56 -2.71
N GLN A 158 4.05 11.58 -3.19
CA GLN A 158 4.24 12.15 -4.53
C GLN A 158 4.15 11.10 -5.65
N LEU A 159 3.03 10.37 -5.74
CA LEU A 159 2.78 9.39 -6.80
C LEU A 159 2.88 10.08 -8.18
N THR A 160 3.76 9.57 -9.04
CA THR A 160 4.01 10.10 -10.38
C THR A 160 3.87 9.00 -11.44
N TRP A 161 3.79 9.40 -12.71
CA TRP A 161 3.72 8.53 -13.90
C TRP A 161 2.40 7.80 -14.13
N LYS A 162 1.94 7.81 -15.39
CA LYS A 162 0.68 7.16 -15.80
C LYS A 162 0.57 5.70 -15.36
N PHE A 163 1.65 4.92 -15.49
CA PHE A 163 1.62 3.50 -15.16
C PHE A 163 1.35 3.24 -13.67
N ASN A 164 1.81 4.12 -12.77
CA ASN A 164 1.52 4.02 -11.34
C ASN A 164 0.05 4.33 -11.07
N TYR A 165 -0.48 5.37 -11.72
CA TYR A 165 -1.91 5.71 -11.65
C TYR A 165 -2.78 4.57 -12.20
N GLU A 166 -2.41 3.95 -13.32
CA GLU A 166 -3.10 2.79 -13.89
C GLU A 166 -3.07 1.60 -12.92
N ASN A 167 -1.91 1.30 -12.34
CA ASN A 167 -1.75 0.19 -11.40
C ASN A 167 -2.61 0.36 -10.14
N TYR A 168 -2.62 1.55 -9.53
CA TYR A 168 -3.48 1.83 -8.38
C TYR A 168 -4.94 2.01 -8.76
N SER A 169 -5.25 2.40 -10.01
CA SER A 169 -6.65 2.46 -10.48
C SER A 169 -7.27 1.08 -10.53
N GLU A 170 -6.56 0.11 -11.11
CA GLU A 170 -6.98 -1.30 -11.17
C GLU A 170 -7.09 -1.90 -9.77
N LEU A 171 -6.11 -1.61 -8.90
CA LEU A 171 -6.05 -2.21 -7.56
C LEU A 171 -7.15 -1.71 -6.61
N LEU A 172 -7.48 -0.42 -6.69
CA LEU A 172 -8.45 0.22 -5.81
C LEU A 172 -9.87 0.25 -6.39
N ASP A 173 -10.04 -0.12 -7.66
CA ASP A 173 -11.30 0.07 -8.40
C ASP A 173 -11.74 1.54 -8.39
N LEU A 174 -10.77 2.44 -8.62
CA LEU A 174 -10.95 3.89 -8.65
C LEU A 174 -10.29 4.43 -9.93
N ASP A 175 -11.00 5.22 -10.75
CA ASP A 175 -10.43 5.73 -12.01
C ASP A 175 -9.48 6.92 -11.77
N LEU A 176 -8.27 6.64 -11.25
CA LEU A 176 -7.21 7.63 -11.03
C LEU A 176 -6.60 8.11 -12.35
N VAL A 177 -6.77 7.36 -13.44
CA VAL A 177 -6.24 7.76 -14.76
C VAL A 177 -7.03 8.94 -15.32
N LYS A 178 -8.36 8.87 -15.21
CA LYS A 178 -9.27 9.95 -15.61
C LYS A 178 -9.35 11.05 -14.56
N ASN A 179 -9.31 10.69 -13.28
CA ASN A 179 -9.43 11.60 -12.15
C ASN A 179 -8.19 11.50 -11.22
N PRO A 180 -7.02 12.00 -11.64
CA PRO A 180 -5.78 11.82 -10.87
C PRO A 180 -5.80 12.50 -9.50
N ASP A 181 -6.68 13.49 -9.28
CA ASP A 181 -6.86 14.12 -7.97
C ASP A 181 -7.45 13.17 -6.92
N LEU A 182 -8.03 12.03 -7.30
CA LEU A 182 -8.41 10.98 -6.33
C LEU A 182 -7.20 10.46 -5.53
N ALA A 183 -5.97 10.61 -6.03
CA ALA A 183 -4.75 10.31 -5.28
C ALA A 183 -4.41 11.34 -4.18
N LEU A 184 -5.15 12.45 -4.11
CA LEU A 184 -5.08 13.43 -3.00
C LEU A 184 -6.10 13.13 -1.90
N GLU A 185 -7.09 12.27 -2.14
CA GLU A 185 -8.01 11.84 -1.10
C GLU A 185 -7.23 11.12 0.01
N PRO A 186 -7.34 11.51 1.29
CA PRO A 186 -6.48 10.99 2.35
C PRO A 186 -6.48 9.46 2.46
N ASP A 187 -7.63 8.81 2.33
CA ASP A 187 -7.72 7.34 2.40
C ASP A 187 -7.00 6.65 1.22
N THR A 188 -7.19 7.18 0.00
CA THR A 188 -6.50 6.69 -1.20
C THR A 188 -4.99 6.90 -1.09
N ALA A 189 -4.56 8.10 -0.67
CA ALA A 189 -3.15 8.44 -0.48
C ALA A 189 -2.49 7.56 0.59
N LEU A 190 -3.22 7.27 1.67
CA LEU A 190 -2.78 6.43 2.77
C LEU A 190 -2.55 4.98 2.32
N PHE A 191 -3.51 4.41 1.60
CA PHE A 191 -3.35 3.07 1.04
C PHE A 191 -2.14 2.99 0.10
N ILE A 192 -2.02 3.94 -0.83
CA ILE A 192 -0.94 3.98 -1.84
C ILE A 192 0.42 4.05 -1.15
N LEU A 193 0.58 4.94 -0.17
CA LEU A 193 1.81 5.10 0.62
C LEU A 193 2.29 3.76 1.17
N VAL A 194 1.45 3.10 1.97
CA VAL A 194 1.84 1.88 2.69
C VAL A 194 2.00 0.71 1.73
N HIS A 195 1.08 0.56 0.77
CA HIS A 195 1.12 -0.50 -0.22
C HIS A 195 2.38 -0.44 -1.06
N GLY A 196 2.77 0.77 -1.49
CA GLY A 196 3.99 0.96 -2.28
C GLY A 196 5.26 0.68 -1.49
N PHE A 197 5.34 1.03 -0.20
CA PHE A 197 6.45 0.61 0.67
C PHE A 197 6.53 -0.91 0.83
N ARG A 198 5.38 -1.56 1.05
CA ARG A 198 5.31 -3.02 1.24
C ARG A 198 5.71 -3.78 -0.02
N THR A 199 5.22 -3.35 -1.18
CA THR A 199 5.32 -4.10 -2.43
C THR A 199 6.47 -3.65 -3.32
N GLY A 200 7.02 -2.46 -3.06
CA GLY A 200 8.04 -1.84 -3.90
C GLY A 200 7.47 -1.29 -5.21
N ASN A 201 6.17 -1.03 -5.29
CA ASN A 201 5.52 -0.61 -6.54
C ASN A 201 6.04 0.72 -7.11
N PHE A 202 6.73 1.55 -6.33
CA PHE A 202 7.27 2.81 -6.81
C PHE A 202 8.59 2.65 -7.58
N THR A 203 9.53 1.84 -7.06
CA THR A 203 10.91 1.75 -7.57
C THR A 203 11.41 0.32 -7.77
N GLY A 204 10.62 -0.68 -7.41
CA GLY A 204 11.01 -2.08 -7.29
C GLY A 204 11.70 -2.44 -5.97
N ARG A 205 11.81 -1.50 -5.02
CA ARG A 205 12.46 -1.71 -3.72
C ARG A 205 11.45 -1.69 -2.58
N LYS A 206 11.39 -2.77 -1.81
CA LYS A 206 10.48 -2.92 -0.66
C LYS A 206 11.13 -2.41 0.60
N ILE A 207 10.33 -1.97 1.56
CA ILE A 207 10.85 -1.56 2.87
C ILE A 207 11.60 -2.71 3.57
N THR A 208 11.15 -3.96 3.36
CA THR A 208 11.78 -5.17 3.91
C THR A 208 13.16 -5.49 3.33
N ASP A 209 13.54 -4.89 2.19
CA ASP A 209 14.90 -4.99 1.64
C ASP A 209 15.92 -4.24 2.53
N TYR A 210 15.45 -3.29 3.34
CA TYR A 210 16.29 -2.42 4.18
C TYR A 210 15.99 -2.58 5.67
N ILE A 211 14.73 -2.79 6.02
CA ILE A 211 14.24 -2.83 7.40
C ILE A 211 13.42 -4.12 7.60
N ASN A 212 13.99 -5.06 8.32
CA ASN A 212 13.41 -6.37 8.64
C ASN A 212 13.90 -6.85 10.02
N GLU A 213 13.53 -8.07 10.42
CA GLU A 213 13.85 -8.65 11.74
C GLU A 213 15.35 -8.67 12.09
N VAL A 214 16.24 -8.65 11.08
CA VAL A 214 17.69 -8.77 11.29
C VAL A 214 18.46 -7.52 10.85
N LYS A 215 17.82 -6.56 10.20
CA LYS A 215 18.46 -5.39 9.59
C LYS A 215 17.60 -4.14 9.76
N THR A 216 18.20 -3.03 10.18
CA THR A 216 17.55 -1.71 10.19
C THR A 216 18.43 -0.69 9.47
N ASP A 217 18.21 -0.52 8.17
CA ASP A 217 18.93 0.42 7.29
C ASP A 217 18.02 1.57 6.87
N LEU A 218 17.87 2.54 7.76
CA LEU A 218 17.02 3.71 7.55
C LEU A 218 17.53 4.58 6.39
N VAL A 219 18.84 4.68 6.18
CA VAL A 219 19.41 5.48 5.08
C VAL A 219 19.12 4.81 3.73
N GLY A 220 19.35 3.51 3.63
CA GLY A 220 19.08 2.73 2.42
C GLY A 220 17.61 2.75 1.99
N ALA A 221 16.69 2.79 2.96
CA ALA A 221 15.25 2.76 2.76
C ALA A 221 14.70 3.92 1.90
N ARG A 222 15.46 5.01 1.66
CA ARG A 222 15.06 6.09 0.73
C ARG A 222 14.78 5.56 -0.67
N ARG A 223 15.46 4.47 -1.05
CA ARG A 223 15.31 3.74 -2.32
C ARG A 223 13.91 3.20 -2.56
N CYS A 224 13.07 3.07 -1.54
CA CYS A 224 11.66 2.70 -1.71
C CYS A 224 10.85 3.76 -2.45
N ILE A 225 11.21 5.05 -2.31
CA ILE A 225 10.45 6.18 -2.85
C ILE A 225 11.22 6.91 -3.95
N ASN A 226 12.50 7.20 -3.71
CA ASN A 226 13.37 7.96 -4.61
C ASN A 226 14.76 7.31 -4.65
N GLY A 227 15.78 7.95 -5.23
CA GLY A 227 17.17 7.49 -5.15
C GLY A 227 17.75 7.61 -3.74
N THR A 228 18.83 8.36 -3.59
CA THR A 228 19.49 8.63 -2.29
C THR A 228 19.31 10.07 -1.83
N ASP A 229 18.48 10.84 -2.52
CA ASP A 229 18.26 12.24 -2.21
C ASP A 229 17.60 12.39 -0.84
N HIS A 230 18.22 13.19 0.03
CA HIS A 230 17.84 13.42 1.43
C HIS A 230 17.73 12.16 2.32
N ASP A 231 18.48 11.10 1.98
CA ASP A 231 18.45 9.83 2.72
C ASP A 231 18.78 9.96 4.21
N ASN A 232 19.84 10.70 4.55
CA ASN A 232 20.28 10.93 5.92
C ASN A 232 19.30 11.79 6.71
N ASP A 233 18.71 12.82 6.08
CA ASP A 233 17.72 13.70 6.72
C ASP A 233 16.47 12.91 7.13
N ILE A 234 15.96 12.09 6.21
CA ILE A 234 14.77 11.26 6.45
C ILE A 234 15.09 10.14 7.46
N ALA A 235 16.28 9.53 7.38
CA ALA A 235 16.72 8.56 8.38
C ALA A 235 16.80 9.17 9.79
N HIS A 236 17.27 10.42 9.91
CA HIS A 236 17.29 11.14 11.17
C HIS A 236 15.87 11.46 11.69
N LEU A 237 14.94 11.82 10.80
CA LEU A 237 13.52 11.96 11.17
C LEU A 237 12.93 10.64 11.66
N ALA A 238 13.23 9.52 10.99
CA ALA A 238 12.74 8.20 11.39
C ALA A 238 13.22 7.80 12.79
N GLN A 239 14.43 8.17 13.18
CA GLN A 239 14.93 7.94 14.54
C GLN A 239 14.08 8.63 15.62
N LYS A 240 13.47 9.78 15.31
CA LYS A 240 12.56 10.46 16.25
C LYS A 240 11.25 9.70 16.42
N TYR A 241 10.71 9.14 15.33
CA TYR A 241 9.49 8.34 15.36
C TYR A 241 9.66 6.96 16.00
N LEU A 242 10.87 6.38 15.98
CA LEU A 242 11.16 5.12 16.66
C LEU A 242 10.81 5.15 18.15
N VAL A 243 11.00 6.28 18.81
CA VAL A 243 10.68 6.46 20.23
C VAL A 243 9.17 6.54 20.46
N MET A 244 8.40 6.91 19.43
CA MET A 244 6.96 7.16 19.52
C MET A 244 6.12 5.95 19.09
N VAL A 245 6.66 5.01 18.32
CA VAL A 245 5.94 3.82 17.85
C VAL A 245 6.40 2.60 18.67
N PRO A 246 5.63 2.14 19.68
CA PRO A 246 5.99 0.97 20.46
C PRO A 246 5.71 -0.34 19.69
N ASP A 247 6.58 -1.33 19.93
CA ASP A 247 6.65 -2.57 19.14
C ASP A 247 5.40 -3.47 19.20
N ASN A 248 4.45 -3.28 20.11
CA ASN A 248 3.36 -4.26 20.18
C ASN A 248 2.10 -3.89 20.95
N GLN A 249 1.46 -2.73 20.72
CA GLN A 249 0.08 -2.56 21.21
C GLN A 249 -0.83 -1.75 20.28
N LEU A 250 -2.11 -2.16 20.27
CA LEU A 250 -3.30 -1.38 19.89
C LEU A 250 -3.53 -0.15 20.81
N VAL A 251 -2.50 0.30 21.54
CA VAL A 251 -2.59 1.49 22.38
C VAL A 251 -2.41 2.72 21.51
N ALA A 252 -3.22 3.74 21.80
CA ALA A 252 -3.17 5.05 21.18
C ALA A 252 -1.72 5.55 21.16
N VAL A 253 -1.17 5.72 19.95
CA VAL A 253 0.14 6.33 19.77
C VAL A 253 0.04 7.76 20.28
N SER A 254 0.88 8.11 21.25
CA SER A 254 0.88 9.45 21.85
C SER A 254 1.86 10.34 21.10
N PHE A 255 1.30 11.28 20.34
CA PHE A 255 2.06 12.35 19.69
C PHE A 255 1.80 13.63 20.51
N ASN A 256 2.82 14.08 21.25
CA ASN A 256 2.78 15.34 22.00
C ASN A 256 3.41 16.47 21.18
#